data_AF-A0A7K6QL40-F1
#
_entry.id   AF-A0A7K6QL40-F1
#
_cell.length_a   1.000
_cell.length_b   1.000
_cell.length_c   1.000
_cell.angle_alpha   90.00
_cell.angle_beta   90.00
_cell.angle_gamma   90.00
#
_symmetry.space_group_name_H-M   'P 1'
#
loop_
_entity.id
_entity.type
_entity.pdbx_description
1 polymer ?
#
loop_
_entity_poly.entity_id
_entity_poly.type
_entity_poly.pdbx_seq_one_letter_code
_entity_poly.pdbx_strand_id
1 'polypeptide(L)'
;MSLNGARAAALLAWVNSTKVCPDPLNDLSQLQDCSVFIRIIHKIHRSEEGESVLEQPLPERISFIRSFLQKHCRHKFATEDLVSAQKLLDGEELALAKVAVLLLYHTSMSCKSPGDWNEFDYKTQVELASILKFVLDNEESLNENLEPFLQSKAQLSSSRTSSSSFEEHSPLLSLPHKREVRFLELQRIASCPGTSNMPSPPSSPMGDIMQTPQFQLRRLKKQLAFERENQDRLEVELAENRSLIMEKEAQITVMQQRIDHLAKLNEKQAADQLEPKEMEELREKNESLVRRLHEVFRQCQDLKTEKAQMDRKINELSEENGDLSFKLREVASHMLQRQEALNELSEEHNAALAQSQEKQEQLEKELHAALQDKKCSEEKIEILQGKISVLEDQLAKLEECSAHEKGEVMGDVLKLEELKQEVSSLSAKGAELQATVLHLEEEKQQLGSLVSSLQSSLSESHRARERLERDLQMQDAEGQA
;
A
#
# COMPACT_ATOMS: atom_id res chain seq x y z
N MET A 1 -83.74 26.59 -18.65
CA MET A 1 -85.07 26.04 -18.33
C MET A 1 -84.93 25.22 -17.06
N SER A 2 -85.88 25.26 -16.12
CA SER A 2 -85.80 24.41 -14.92
C SER A 2 -86.29 22.99 -15.21
N LEU A 3 -85.71 22.01 -14.50
CA LEU A 3 -86.14 20.62 -14.52
C LEU A 3 -87.48 20.46 -13.79
N ASN A 4 -88.33 19.51 -14.21
CA ASN A 4 -89.55 19.19 -13.44
C ASN A 4 -89.17 18.49 -12.13
N GLY A 5 -89.34 19.20 -11.01
CA GLY A 5 -88.97 18.73 -9.67
C GLY A 5 -89.57 17.38 -9.24
N ALA A 6 -90.73 16.99 -9.78
CA ALA A 6 -91.30 15.66 -9.51
C ALA A 6 -90.43 14.54 -10.12
N ARG A 7 -89.92 14.74 -11.34
CA ARG A 7 -88.99 13.81 -12.00
C ARG A 7 -87.60 13.88 -11.39
N ALA A 8 -87.13 15.05 -10.98
CA ALA A 8 -85.86 15.21 -10.27
C ALA A 8 -85.83 14.39 -8.97
N ALA A 9 -86.85 14.56 -8.13
CA ALA A 9 -87.01 13.80 -6.88
C ALA A 9 -87.13 12.29 -7.14
N ALA A 10 -87.90 11.88 -8.15
CA ALA A 10 -88.05 10.46 -8.51
C ALA A 10 -86.72 9.82 -8.98
N LEU A 11 -85.92 10.55 -9.79
CA LEU A 11 -84.59 10.10 -10.23
C LEU A 11 -83.60 10.03 -9.06
N LEU A 12 -83.61 11.00 -8.14
CA LEU A 12 -82.78 10.97 -6.93
C LEU A 12 -83.14 9.79 -6.01
N ALA A 13 -84.44 9.55 -5.80
CA ALA A 13 -84.91 8.39 -5.05
C ALA A 13 -84.40 7.08 -5.66
N TRP A 14 -84.46 6.94 -6.99
CA TRP A 14 -83.88 5.79 -7.70
C TRP A 14 -82.36 5.68 -7.53
N VAL A 15 -81.60 6.77 -7.69
CA VAL A 15 -80.15 6.75 -7.50
C VAL A 15 -79.81 6.29 -6.08
N ASN A 16 -80.50 6.80 -5.05
CA ASN A 16 -80.31 6.39 -3.66
C ASN A 16 -80.62 4.90 -3.44
N SER A 17 -81.68 4.35 -4.04
CA SER A 17 -82.01 2.92 -3.88
C SER A 17 -80.99 1.97 -4.53
N THR A 18 -80.14 2.47 -5.44
CA THR A 18 -79.03 1.66 -5.97
C THR A 18 -78.03 1.24 -4.89
N LYS A 19 -78.00 1.91 -3.72
CA LYS A 19 -77.10 1.60 -2.58
C LYS A 19 -75.61 1.63 -3.02
N VAL A 20 -75.29 2.55 -3.95
CA VAL A 20 -73.97 2.76 -4.56
C VAL A 20 -73.17 3.88 -3.87
N CYS A 21 -73.86 4.87 -3.32
CA CYS A 21 -73.29 5.88 -2.42
C CYS A 21 -73.57 5.46 -0.97
N PRO A 22 -72.63 5.63 -0.01
CA PRO A 22 -72.90 5.36 1.40
C PRO A 22 -73.88 6.38 2.02
N ASP A 23 -73.83 7.63 1.57
CA ASP A 23 -74.65 8.74 2.07
C ASP A 23 -75.83 9.02 1.11
N PRO A 24 -77.06 9.24 1.62
CA PRO A 24 -78.19 9.61 0.77
C PRO A 24 -78.03 10.99 0.12
N LEU A 25 -78.23 11.05 -1.21
CA LEU A 25 -78.22 12.30 -1.97
C LEU A 25 -79.56 13.02 -1.83
N ASN A 26 -79.49 14.34 -1.63
CA ASN A 26 -80.65 15.21 -1.47
C ASN A 26 -80.92 16.09 -2.71
N ASP A 27 -79.91 16.29 -3.56
CA ASP A 27 -80.02 17.10 -4.78
C ASP A 27 -79.21 16.52 -5.97
N LEU A 28 -79.63 16.84 -7.20
CA LEU A 28 -78.98 16.37 -8.43
C LEU A 28 -77.61 16.98 -8.66
N SER A 29 -77.32 18.18 -8.15
CA SER A 29 -75.98 18.79 -8.26
C SER A 29 -74.88 17.90 -7.65
N GLN A 30 -75.22 17.08 -6.65
CA GLN A 30 -74.29 16.14 -6.01
C GLN A 30 -73.80 15.04 -6.98
N LEU A 31 -74.41 14.88 -8.16
CA LEU A 31 -73.99 13.96 -9.22
C LEU A 31 -73.00 14.57 -10.22
N GLN A 32 -72.69 15.87 -10.12
CA GLN A 32 -71.76 16.56 -11.03
C GLN A 32 -70.37 15.91 -11.05
N ASP A 33 -69.93 15.32 -9.94
CA ASP A 33 -68.63 14.64 -9.84
C ASP A 33 -68.53 13.37 -10.71
N CYS A 34 -69.65 12.86 -11.22
CA CYS A 34 -69.78 11.67 -12.05
C CYS A 34 -69.38 10.32 -11.39
N SER A 35 -68.91 10.28 -10.14
CA SER A 35 -68.44 9.03 -9.51
C SER A 35 -69.57 8.06 -9.22
N VAL A 36 -70.74 8.56 -8.79
CA VAL A 36 -71.94 7.75 -8.55
C VAL A 36 -72.42 7.11 -9.86
N PHE A 37 -72.36 7.84 -10.98
CA PHE A 37 -72.70 7.30 -12.30
C PHE A 37 -71.72 6.21 -12.76
N ILE A 38 -70.41 6.39 -12.58
CA ILE A 38 -69.40 5.36 -12.91
C ILE A 38 -69.61 4.09 -12.07
N ARG A 39 -69.84 4.22 -10.76
CA ARG A 39 -70.12 3.08 -9.89
C ARG A 39 -71.45 2.37 -10.25
N ILE A 40 -72.47 3.10 -10.71
CA ILE A 40 -73.68 2.51 -11.29
C ILE A 40 -73.35 1.73 -12.58
N ILE A 41 -72.54 2.28 -13.50
CA ILE A 41 -72.10 1.59 -14.73
C ILE A 41 -71.35 0.30 -14.41
N HIS A 42 -70.43 0.33 -13.45
CA HIS A 42 -69.73 -0.87 -12.95
C HIS A 42 -70.73 -1.89 -12.39
N LYS A 43 -71.72 -1.48 -11.58
CA LYS A 43 -72.77 -2.38 -11.06
C LYS A 43 -73.63 -3.02 -12.17
N ILE A 44 -73.82 -2.34 -13.30
CA ILE A 44 -74.58 -2.86 -14.46
C ILE A 44 -73.80 -3.95 -15.21
N HIS A 45 -72.48 -3.76 -15.44
CA HIS A 45 -71.70 -4.63 -16.32
C HIS A 45 -70.66 -5.53 -15.64
N ARG A 46 -70.32 -5.29 -14.37
CA ARG A 46 -69.21 -5.94 -13.64
C ARG A 46 -67.87 -5.88 -14.38
N SER A 47 -67.59 -4.74 -15.02
CA SER A 47 -66.31 -4.50 -15.70
C SER A 47 -65.35 -3.74 -14.79
N GLU A 48 -64.13 -4.27 -14.62
CA GLU A 48 -63.05 -3.67 -13.82
C GLU A 48 -62.57 -2.33 -14.42
N GLU A 49 -62.87 -2.07 -15.70
CA GLU A 49 -62.71 -0.76 -16.37
C GLU A 49 -63.33 0.41 -15.59
N GLY A 50 -64.36 0.14 -14.77
CA GLY A 50 -65.05 1.17 -13.99
C GLY A 50 -64.29 1.63 -12.73
N GLU A 51 -63.31 0.87 -12.23
CA GLU A 51 -62.59 1.24 -10.99
C GLU A 51 -61.41 2.18 -11.28
N SER A 52 -60.61 1.88 -12.31
CA SER A 52 -59.47 2.71 -12.72
C SER A 52 -59.87 4.12 -13.21
N VAL A 53 -61.11 4.29 -13.69
CA VAL A 53 -61.66 5.58 -14.12
C VAL A 53 -62.13 6.44 -12.93
N LEU A 54 -62.37 5.88 -11.74
CA LEU A 54 -62.80 6.69 -10.59
C LEU A 54 -61.73 7.65 -10.06
N GLU A 55 -60.45 7.32 -10.27
CA GLU A 55 -59.29 8.15 -9.89
C GLU A 55 -58.97 9.26 -10.91
N GLN A 56 -59.60 9.23 -12.10
CA GLN A 56 -59.35 10.17 -13.19
C GLN A 56 -60.02 11.54 -12.99
N PRO A 57 -59.48 12.62 -13.57
CA PRO A 57 -60.10 13.95 -13.50
C PRO A 57 -61.49 14.00 -14.15
N LEU A 58 -62.31 14.98 -13.76
CA LEU A 58 -63.71 15.08 -14.18
C LEU A 58 -63.97 15.00 -15.70
N PRO A 59 -63.16 15.59 -16.60
CA PRO A 59 -63.37 15.46 -18.05
C PRO A 59 -63.23 14.02 -18.57
N GLU A 60 -62.31 13.23 -18.01
CA GLU A 60 -62.10 11.83 -18.37
C GLU A 60 -63.25 10.96 -17.85
N ARG A 61 -63.69 11.20 -16.61
CA ARG A 61 -64.89 10.57 -16.02
C ARG A 61 -66.16 10.86 -16.84
N ILE A 62 -66.33 12.08 -17.33
CA ILE A 62 -67.41 12.45 -18.27
C ILE A 62 -67.25 11.74 -19.63
N SER A 63 -66.01 11.67 -20.15
CA SER A 63 -65.71 10.98 -21.42
C SER A 63 -66.08 9.50 -21.38
N PHE A 64 -65.73 8.80 -20.29
CA PHE A 64 -66.12 7.41 -20.05
C PHE A 64 -67.64 7.22 -20.04
N ILE A 65 -68.39 8.05 -19.32
CA ILE A 65 -69.86 7.99 -19.30
C ILE A 65 -70.46 8.22 -20.68
N ARG A 66 -69.92 9.17 -21.47
CA ARG A 66 -70.39 9.44 -22.84
C ARG A 66 -70.10 8.26 -23.77
N SER A 67 -68.87 7.72 -23.74
CA SER A 67 -68.47 6.52 -24.49
C SER A 67 -69.35 5.31 -24.15
N PHE A 68 -69.62 5.08 -22.86
CA PHE A 68 -70.54 4.04 -22.40
C PHE A 68 -71.95 4.23 -22.96
N LEU A 69 -72.54 5.42 -22.78
CA LEU A 69 -73.89 5.69 -23.29
C LEU A 69 -73.97 5.56 -24.81
N GLN A 70 -72.93 6.00 -25.55
CA GLN A 70 -72.85 5.88 -27.00
C GLN A 70 -72.70 4.41 -27.47
N LYS A 71 -71.94 3.57 -26.75
CA LYS A 71 -71.79 2.13 -27.03
C LYS A 71 -73.10 1.36 -26.83
N HIS A 72 -73.89 1.72 -25.81
CA HIS A 72 -75.07 0.94 -25.39
C HIS A 72 -76.43 1.52 -25.84
N CYS A 73 -76.51 2.79 -26.26
CA CYS A 73 -77.68 3.35 -26.95
C CYS A 73 -77.77 2.87 -28.41
N ARG A 74 -78.96 2.93 -29.01
CA ARG A 74 -79.18 2.51 -30.41
C ARG A 74 -78.87 3.59 -31.46
N HIS A 75 -78.60 4.82 -31.02
CA HIS A 75 -78.31 6.01 -31.82
C HIS A 75 -76.96 5.99 -32.53
N LYS A 76 -76.72 5.00 -33.40
CA LYS A 76 -75.45 4.85 -34.15
C LYS A 76 -75.27 5.84 -35.33
N PHE A 77 -76.24 6.73 -35.57
CA PHE A 77 -76.32 7.58 -36.76
C PHE A 77 -76.75 9.03 -36.49
N ALA A 78 -76.86 9.46 -35.23
CA ALA A 78 -77.13 10.86 -34.90
C ALA A 78 -75.82 11.67 -34.87
N THR A 79 -75.79 12.83 -35.52
CA THR A 79 -74.62 13.73 -35.56
C THR A 79 -74.40 14.50 -34.25
N GLU A 80 -75.35 14.43 -33.32
CA GLU A 80 -75.31 15.09 -32.02
C GLU A 80 -75.25 14.07 -30.88
N ASP A 81 -74.35 14.30 -29.92
CA ASP A 81 -74.25 13.46 -28.72
C ASP A 81 -75.40 13.76 -27.74
N LEU A 82 -76.14 12.70 -27.38
CA LEU A 82 -77.32 12.71 -26.49
C LEU A 82 -77.10 13.47 -25.16
N VAL A 83 -75.85 13.54 -24.68
CA VAL A 83 -75.43 14.39 -23.56
C VAL A 83 -74.16 15.17 -23.94
N SER A 84 -74.23 16.50 -23.84
CA SER A 84 -73.08 17.39 -24.05
C SER A 84 -72.13 17.36 -22.84
N ALA A 85 -70.82 17.19 -23.11
CA ALA A 85 -69.80 17.22 -22.06
C ALA A 85 -69.71 18.59 -21.37
N GLN A 86 -69.91 19.69 -22.11
CA GLN A 86 -69.88 21.04 -21.56
C GLN A 86 -70.98 21.24 -20.52
N LYS A 87 -72.22 20.88 -20.87
CA LYS A 87 -73.38 20.95 -19.95
C LYS A 87 -73.19 20.11 -18.67
N LEU A 88 -72.45 19.00 -18.74
CA LEU A 88 -72.09 18.19 -17.55
C LEU A 88 -70.99 18.85 -16.71
N LEU A 89 -69.95 19.41 -17.33
CA LEU A 89 -68.91 20.18 -16.63
C LEU A 89 -69.51 21.39 -15.91
N ASP A 90 -70.40 22.13 -16.59
CA ASP A 90 -71.13 23.29 -16.06
C ASP A 90 -72.16 22.92 -14.96
N GLY A 91 -72.39 21.62 -14.72
CA GLY A 91 -73.29 21.13 -13.66
C GLY A 91 -74.78 21.29 -13.97
N GLU A 92 -75.20 21.37 -15.23
CA GLU A 92 -76.61 21.55 -15.60
C GLU A 92 -77.44 20.35 -15.11
N GLU A 93 -78.37 20.58 -14.16
CA GLU A 93 -79.30 19.56 -13.63
C GLU A 93 -79.98 18.74 -14.73
N LEU A 94 -80.32 19.38 -15.85
CA LEU A 94 -80.95 18.73 -17.00
C LEU A 94 -80.01 17.69 -17.66
N ALA A 95 -78.72 17.97 -17.76
CA ALA A 95 -77.74 17.04 -18.30
C ALA A 95 -77.47 15.86 -17.34
N LEU A 96 -77.38 16.14 -16.03
CA LEU A 96 -77.28 15.12 -14.99
C LEU A 96 -78.54 14.24 -14.97
N ALA A 97 -79.73 14.83 -15.13
CA ALA A 97 -80.99 14.10 -15.25
C ALA A 97 -81.06 13.24 -16.53
N LYS A 98 -80.54 13.70 -17.69
CA LYS A 98 -80.42 12.84 -18.89
C LYS A 98 -79.59 11.59 -18.59
N VAL A 99 -78.42 11.74 -17.97
CA VAL A 99 -77.55 10.61 -17.60
C VAL A 99 -78.28 9.67 -16.64
N ALA A 100 -78.94 10.20 -15.60
CA ALA A 100 -79.73 9.40 -14.67
C ALA A 100 -80.86 8.62 -15.35
N VAL A 101 -81.62 9.24 -16.28
CA VAL A 101 -82.68 8.56 -17.05
C VAL A 101 -82.13 7.41 -17.90
N LEU A 102 -80.99 7.60 -18.55
CA LEU A 102 -80.39 6.58 -19.40
C LEU A 102 -79.81 5.43 -18.56
N LEU A 103 -79.15 5.73 -17.44
CA LEU A 103 -78.65 4.71 -16.52
C LEU A 103 -79.79 3.97 -15.78
N LEU A 104 -80.91 4.63 -15.49
CA LEU A 104 -82.16 4.01 -15.03
C LEU A 104 -82.66 2.98 -16.06
N TYR A 105 -82.76 3.39 -17.33
CA TYR A 105 -83.18 2.50 -18.41
C TYR A 105 -82.21 1.32 -18.62
N HIS A 106 -80.90 1.55 -18.62
CA HIS A 106 -79.88 0.49 -18.73
C HIS A 106 -79.89 -0.46 -17.52
N THR A 107 -80.04 0.05 -16.30
CA THR A 107 -80.18 -0.78 -15.09
C THR A 107 -81.41 -1.69 -15.21
N SER A 108 -82.56 -1.12 -15.57
CA SER A 108 -83.82 -1.88 -15.76
C SER A 108 -83.73 -2.93 -16.87
N MET A 109 -82.90 -2.72 -17.89
CA MET A 109 -82.65 -3.67 -18.98
C MET A 109 -81.62 -4.76 -18.63
N SER A 110 -80.59 -4.45 -17.84
CA SER A 110 -79.51 -5.41 -17.52
C SER A 110 -79.76 -6.23 -16.25
N CYS A 111 -80.53 -5.71 -15.29
CA CYS A 111 -80.88 -6.40 -14.04
C CYS A 111 -81.34 -7.85 -14.30
N LYS A 112 -80.74 -8.83 -13.62
CA LYS A 112 -81.20 -10.24 -13.69
C LYS A 112 -82.39 -10.49 -12.76
N SER A 113 -82.33 -10.01 -11.50
CA SER A 113 -83.50 -9.86 -10.64
C SER A 113 -84.21 -8.52 -10.88
N PRO A 114 -85.56 -8.48 -10.98
CA PRO A 114 -86.31 -7.24 -10.83
C PRO A 114 -86.38 -6.89 -9.33
N GLY A 115 -85.32 -6.24 -8.82
CA GLY A 115 -85.26 -5.80 -7.42
C GLY A 115 -86.44 -4.90 -7.06
N ASP A 116 -86.82 -4.88 -5.78
CA ASP A 116 -88.10 -4.35 -5.32
C ASP A 116 -88.30 -2.85 -5.58
N TRP A 117 -88.87 -2.53 -6.75
CA TRP A 117 -89.51 -1.24 -7.03
C TRP A 117 -90.70 -0.96 -6.08
N ASN A 118 -91.10 -1.94 -5.28
CA ASN A 118 -92.02 -1.83 -4.15
C ASN A 118 -91.40 -1.04 -2.96
N GLU A 119 -90.07 -0.85 -2.90
CA GLU A 119 -89.40 0.02 -1.90
C GLU A 119 -89.78 1.52 -2.08
N PHE A 120 -90.23 1.93 -3.27
CA PHE A 120 -90.59 3.33 -3.57
C PHE A 120 -92.04 3.66 -3.20
N ASP A 121 -92.29 4.93 -2.84
CA ASP A 121 -93.66 5.44 -2.70
C ASP A 121 -94.39 5.48 -4.06
N TYR A 122 -95.72 5.43 -4.03
CA TYR A 122 -96.54 5.36 -5.24
C TYR A 122 -96.32 6.53 -6.21
N LYS A 123 -96.00 7.75 -5.74
CA LYS A 123 -95.77 8.91 -6.64
C LYS A 123 -94.43 8.76 -7.36
N THR A 124 -93.37 8.37 -6.65
CA THR A 124 -92.08 8.02 -7.26
C THR A 124 -92.24 6.86 -8.25
N GLN A 125 -93.04 5.84 -7.93
CA GLN A 125 -93.33 4.76 -8.89
C GLN A 125 -94.03 5.27 -10.15
N VAL A 126 -95.02 6.17 -10.05
CA VAL A 126 -95.70 6.78 -11.22
C VAL A 126 -94.74 7.62 -12.08
N GLU A 127 -93.89 8.45 -11.47
CA GLU A 127 -92.95 9.29 -12.22
C GLU A 127 -91.85 8.45 -12.90
N LEU A 128 -91.22 7.51 -12.18
CA LEU A 128 -90.24 6.57 -12.76
C LEU A 128 -90.86 5.70 -13.86
N ALA A 129 -92.12 5.29 -13.68
CA ALA A 129 -92.88 4.60 -14.72
C ALA A 129 -93.06 5.49 -15.96
N SER A 130 -93.47 6.76 -15.79
CA SER A 130 -93.61 7.69 -16.91
C SER A 130 -92.30 7.89 -17.68
N ILE A 131 -91.18 7.95 -16.96
CA ILE A 131 -89.82 8.11 -17.51
C ILE A 131 -89.42 6.87 -18.32
N LEU A 132 -89.54 5.66 -17.74
CA LEU A 132 -89.18 4.43 -18.46
C LEU A 132 -90.11 4.18 -19.67
N LYS A 133 -91.40 4.46 -19.55
CA LYS A 133 -92.34 4.39 -20.68
C LYS A 133 -91.91 5.34 -21.80
N PHE A 134 -91.62 6.61 -21.47
CA PHE A 134 -91.15 7.58 -22.45
C PHE A 134 -89.89 7.09 -23.19
N VAL A 135 -88.90 6.54 -22.48
CA VAL A 135 -87.67 6.00 -23.10
C VAL A 135 -87.94 4.76 -23.95
N LEU A 136 -88.90 3.91 -23.58
CA LEU A 136 -89.32 2.75 -24.39
C LEU A 136 -90.03 3.18 -25.68
N ASP A 137 -90.92 4.16 -25.59
CA ASP A 137 -91.72 4.63 -26.72
C ASP A 137 -90.87 5.46 -27.70
N ASN A 138 -89.76 6.07 -27.24
CA ASN A 138 -88.89 6.94 -28.03
C ASN A 138 -87.44 6.43 -28.20
N GLU A 139 -87.16 5.12 -28.05
CA GLU A 139 -85.78 4.54 -28.06
C GLU A 139 -84.96 4.84 -29.34
N GLU A 140 -85.60 5.34 -30.41
CA GLU A 140 -84.94 5.72 -31.69
C GLU A 140 -84.83 7.25 -31.88
N SER A 141 -85.51 8.07 -31.08
CA SER A 141 -85.61 9.55 -31.22
C SER A 141 -85.29 10.35 -29.94
N LEU A 142 -84.61 9.72 -28.97
CA LEU A 142 -84.34 10.28 -27.63
C LEU A 142 -83.69 11.67 -27.61
N ASN A 143 -82.83 12.01 -28.57
CA ASN A 143 -82.05 13.27 -28.55
C ASN A 143 -82.95 14.52 -28.50
N GLU A 144 -83.89 14.60 -29.44
CA GLU A 144 -84.81 15.73 -29.62
C GLU A 144 -85.90 15.78 -28.54
N ASN A 145 -86.36 14.60 -28.09
CA ASN A 145 -87.58 14.48 -27.30
C ASN A 145 -87.35 14.46 -25.78
N LEU A 146 -86.15 14.09 -25.31
CA LEU A 146 -85.88 13.93 -23.87
C LEU A 146 -85.80 15.27 -23.10
N GLU A 147 -85.26 16.33 -23.71
CA GLU A 147 -85.26 17.66 -23.07
C GLU A 147 -86.67 18.24 -22.85
N PRO A 148 -87.55 18.34 -23.87
CA PRO A 148 -88.91 18.84 -23.65
C PRO A 148 -89.75 17.92 -22.77
N PHE A 149 -89.53 16.59 -22.81
CA PHE A 149 -90.18 15.68 -21.86
C PHE A 149 -89.81 16.01 -20.41
N LEU A 150 -88.50 16.10 -20.08
CA LEU A 150 -88.02 16.36 -18.72
C LEU A 150 -88.46 17.72 -18.17
N GLN A 151 -88.54 18.74 -19.02
CA GLN A 151 -89.00 20.09 -18.64
C GLN A 151 -90.53 20.19 -18.51
N SER A 152 -91.30 19.41 -19.28
CA SER A 152 -92.76 19.54 -19.33
C SER A 152 -93.46 19.13 -18.02
N LYS A 153 -94.43 19.95 -17.60
CA LYS A 153 -95.31 19.71 -16.44
C LYS A 153 -96.59 19.00 -16.92
N ALA A 154 -96.81 17.77 -16.45
CA ALA A 154 -97.76 16.85 -17.05
C ALA A 154 -99.23 17.34 -17.05
N GLN A 155 -99.85 17.31 -18.22
CA GLN A 155 -101.31 17.20 -18.37
C GLN A 155 -101.65 15.76 -18.78
N LEU A 156 -102.45 15.08 -17.98
CA LEU A 156 -102.90 13.71 -18.23
C LEU A 156 -104.12 13.73 -19.16
N SER A 157 -103.90 13.54 -20.46
CA SER A 157 -104.98 13.35 -21.44
C SER A 157 -105.66 12.00 -21.24
N SER A 158 -106.97 12.02 -20.99
CA SER A 158 -107.79 10.82 -20.83
C SER A 158 -108.16 10.17 -22.17
N SER A 159 -108.48 8.88 -22.11
CA SER A 159 -108.84 8.06 -23.27
C SER A 159 -109.98 8.63 -24.11
N ARG A 160 -109.81 8.66 -25.43
CA ARG A 160 -110.90 8.77 -26.41
C ARG A 160 -110.73 7.76 -27.53
N THR A 161 -111.80 7.02 -27.79
CA THR A 161 -111.93 6.04 -28.88
C THR A 161 -112.50 6.70 -30.14
N SER A 162 -112.69 5.86 -31.18
CA SER A 162 -113.69 6.00 -32.27
C SER A 162 -113.20 6.44 -33.67
N SER A 163 -112.84 5.41 -34.46
CA SER A 163 -113.47 5.05 -35.76
C SER A 163 -113.34 5.92 -37.04
N SER A 164 -112.80 5.25 -38.09
CA SER A 164 -113.43 5.03 -39.42
C SER A 164 -113.23 6.02 -40.59
N SER A 165 -112.64 5.51 -41.69
CA SER A 165 -113.22 5.51 -43.06
C SER A 165 -112.55 4.43 -43.95
N PHE A 166 -113.07 4.14 -45.15
CA PHE A 166 -112.90 2.86 -45.88
C PHE A 166 -112.71 2.95 -47.42
N GLU A 167 -112.71 1.77 -48.07
CA GLU A 167 -112.73 1.41 -49.52
C GLU A 167 -111.45 1.71 -50.34
N GLU A 168 -111.01 0.94 -51.37
CA GLU A 168 -111.24 -0.45 -51.88
C GLU A 168 -109.95 -0.82 -52.71
N HIS A 169 -109.74 -1.91 -53.48
CA HIS A 169 -110.63 -2.92 -54.08
C HIS A 169 -110.21 -4.40 -53.87
N SER A 170 -111.24 -5.24 -53.77
CA SER A 170 -111.51 -6.59 -54.30
C SER A 170 -110.64 -7.18 -55.46
N PRO A 171 -110.73 -8.52 -55.79
CA PRO A 171 -111.67 -9.54 -55.28
C PRO A 171 -111.11 -10.94 -54.86
N LEU A 172 -111.71 -11.48 -53.78
CA LEU A 172 -112.28 -12.85 -53.62
C LEU A 172 -111.43 -14.15 -53.78
N LEU A 173 -111.26 -14.87 -52.66
CA LEU A 173 -111.78 -16.24 -52.49
C LEU A 173 -112.32 -16.45 -51.05
N SER A 174 -113.19 -17.45 -50.88
CA SER A 174 -114.16 -17.60 -49.78
C SER A 174 -113.61 -17.92 -48.37
N LEU A 175 -114.16 -17.24 -47.37
CA LEU A 175 -114.06 -17.56 -45.92
C LEU A 175 -115.00 -18.71 -45.51
N PRO A 176 -114.62 -19.55 -44.53
CA PRO A 176 -115.58 -20.14 -43.59
C PRO A 176 -115.36 -19.69 -42.14
N HIS A 177 -116.46 -19.25 -41.50
CA HIS A 177 -116.68 -19.20 -40.04
C HIS A 177 -115.71 -18.37 -39.16
N LYS A 178 -116.19 -17.19 -38.75
CA LYS A 178 -115.68 -16.47 -37.57
C LYS A 178 -115.82 -17.36 -36.32
N ARG A 179 -114.71 -17.71 -35.67
CA ARG A 179 -114.72 -17.98 -34.23
C ARG A 179 -114.59 -16.66 -33.49
N GLU A 180 -115.61 -16.30 -32.71
CA GLU A 180 -115.52 -15.22 -31.74
C GLU A 180 -114.55 -15.66 -30.64
N VAL A 181 -113.29 -15.23 -30.74
CA VAL A 181 -112.31 -15.45 -29.67
C VAL A 181 -112.64 -14.49 -28.54
N ARG A 182 -113.46 -14.96 -27.59
CA ARG A 182 -113.42 -14.41 -26.23
C ARG A 182 -112.00 -14.60 -25.72
N PHE A 183 -111.24 -13.52 -25.66
CA PHE A 183 -109.98 -13.52 -24.93
C PHE A 183 -110.30 -13.87 -23.48
N LEU A 184 -109.88 -15.05 -23.03
CA LEU A 184 -109.70 -15.26 -21.60
C LEU A 184 -108.68 -14.21 -21.14
N GLU A 185 -109.01 -13.52 -20.06
CA GLU A 185 -108.05 -12.69 -19.36
C GLU A 185 -106.86 -13.57 -18.95
N LEU A 186 -105.68 -13.31 -19.53
CA LEU A 186 -104.50 -14.16 -19.38
C LEU A 186 -103.92 -13.98 -17.98
N GLN A 187 -104.49 -14.73 -17.03
CA GLN A 187 -104.03 -14.85 -15.66
C GLN A 187 -102.52 -15.12 -15.65
N ARG A 188 -101.75 -14.30 -14.93
CA ARG A 188 -100.28 -14.23 -15.02
C ARG A 188 -99.62 -15.60 -14.77
N ILE A 189 -99.21 -16.29 -15.83
CA ILE A 189 -98.37 -17.50 -15.71
C ILE A 189 -96.90 -17.08 -15.57
N ALA A 190 -96.55 -16.59 -14.38
CA ALA A 190 -95.18 -16.29 -13.99
C ALA A 190 -94.91 -16.92 -12.62
N SER A 191 -93.93 -17.82 -12.56
CA SER A 191 -93.73 -18.72 -11.41
C SER A 191 -93.30 -18.01 -10.14
N CYS A 192 -94.14 -18.02 -9.10
CA CYS A 192 -93.77 -17.77 -7.71
C CYS A 192 -94.49 -18.78 -6.81
N PRO A 193 -93.77 -19.58 -5.99
CA PRO A 193 -94.41 -20.51 -5.05
C PRO A 193 -94.91 -19.76 -3.81
N GLY A 194 -96.13 -19.21 -3.88
CA GLY A 194 -96.76 -18.47 -2.79
C GLY A 194 -98.25 -18.81 -2.67
N THR A 195 -98.63 -19.53 -1.62
CA THR A 195 -100.01 -19.98 -1.39
C THR A 195 -100.86 -18.93 -0.67
N SER A 196 -101.77 -18.24 -1.37
CA SER A 196 -103.08 -17.82 -0.85
C SER A 196 -103.90 -17.03 -1.88
N ASN A 197 -105.23 -17.22 -1.86
CA ASN A 197 -106.17 -16.41 -2.64
C ASN A 197 -106.47 -15.09 -1.93
N MET A 198 -105.48 -14.19 -1.85
CA MET A 198 -105.67 -12.82 -1.38
C MET A 198 -105.92 -11.87 -2.56
N PRO A 199 -106.63 -10.74 -2.37
CA PRO A 199 -106.72 -9.70 -3.39
C PRO A 199 -105.33 -9.27 -3.81
N SER A 200 -105.09 -9.18 -5.13
CA SER A 200 -103.82 -8.70 -5.65
C SER A 200 -103.52 -7.30 -5.09
N PRO A 201 -102.29 -7.02 -4.61
CA PRO A 201 -101.92 -5.66 -4.25
C PRO A 201 -102.14 -4.73 -5.46
N PRO A 202 -102.47 -3.43 -5.23
CA PRO A 202 -102.70 -2.49 -6.32
C PRO A 202 -101.48 -2.50 -7.26
N SER A 203 -101.73 -2.53 -8.57
CA SER A 203 -100.65 -2.77 -9.52
C SER A 203 -99.61 -1.65 -9.44
N SER A 204 -98.36 -2.03 -9.24
CA SER A 204 -97.25 -1.08 -9.26
C SER A 204 -97.15 -0.49 -10.67
N PRO A 205 -97.19 0.85 -10.85
CA PRO A 205 -97.01 1.48 -12.15
C PRO A 205 -95.70 1.07 -12.84
N MET A 206 -94.68 0.78 -12.03
CA MET A 206 -93.40 0.24 -12.49
C MET A 206 -93.51 -1.25 -12.90
N GLY A 207 -94.22 -2.04 -12.09
CA GLY A 207 -94.50 -3.44 -12.36
C GLY A 207 -95.25 -3.66 -13.68
N ASP A 208 -96.23 -2.81 -14.01
CA ASP A 208 -97.04 -2.93 -15.24
C ASP A 208 -96.22 -2.62 -16.51
N ILE A 209 -95.30 -1.67 -16.46
CA ILE A 209 -94.36 -1.39 -17.56
C ILE A 209 -93.37 -2.55 -17.72
N MET A 210 -92.77 -3.04 -16.63
CA MET A 210 -91.85 -4.18 -16.71
C MET A 210 -92.52 -5.49 -17.15
N GLN A 211 -93.84 -5.61 -16.98
CA GLN A 211 -94.66 -6.71 -17.49
C GLN A 211 -95.17 -6.49 -18.93
N THR A 212 -95.00 -5.30 -19.50
CA THR A 212 -95.39 -5.03 -20.89
C THR A 212 -94.51 -5.85 -21.85
N PRO A 213 -95.09 -6.61 -22.81
CA PRO A 213 -94.32 -7.50 -23.69
C PRO A 213 -93.18 -6.82 -24.46
N GLN A 214 -93.35 -5.54 -24.82
CA GLN A 214 -92.31 -4.69 -25.43
C GLN A 214 -91.08 -4.54 -24.54
N PHE A 215 -91.25 -4.31 -23.23
CA PHE A 215 -90.14 -4.21 -22.28
C PHE A 215 -89.45 -5.57 -22.12
N GLN A 216 -90.23 -6.63 -21.87
CA GLN A 216 -89.69 -7.98 -21.66
C GLN A 216 -88.90 -8.48 -22.89
N LEU A 217 -89.45 -8.30 -24.09
CA LEU A 217 -88.78 -8.70 -25.33
C LEU A 217 -87.51 -7.89 -25.60
N ARG A 218 -87.47 -6.59 -25.26
CA ARG A 218 -86.26 -5.76 -25.40
C ARG A 218 -85.19 -6.16 -24.37
N ARG A 219 -85.58 -6.42 -23.11
CA ARG A 219 -84.70 -6.92 -22.04
C ARG A 219 -84.06 -8.25 -22.42
N LEU A 220 -84.87 -9.24 -22.80
CA LEU A 220 -84.38 -10.55 -23.26
C LEU A 220 -83.46 -10.42 -24.49
N LYS A 221 -83.80 -9.58 -25.48
CA LYS A 221 -82.93 -9.35 -26.65
C LYS A 221 -81.59 -8.70 -26.29
N LYS A 222 -81.52 -7.82 -25.27
CA LYS A 222 -80.26 -7.22 -24.81
C LYS A 222 -79.42 -8.23 -24.00
N GLN A 223 -80.05 -8.99 -23.10
CA GLN A 223 -79.38 -10.04 -22.33
C GLN A 223 -78.80 -11.16 -23.23
N LEU A 224 -79.59 -11.65 -24.20
CA LEU A 224 -79.17 -12.69 -25.14
C LEU A 224 -78.09 -12.24 -26.14
N ALA A 225 -77.96 -10.93 -26.40
CA ALA A 225 -76.85 -10.39 -27.17
C ALA A 225 -75.53 -10.40 -26.36
N PHE A 226 -75.59 -9.94 -25.11
CA PHE A 226 -74.45 -9.95 -24.18
C PHE A 226 -73.98 -11.36 -23.83
N GLU A 227 -74.90 -12.31 -23.64
CA GLU A 227 -74.54 -13.70 -23.34
C GLU A 227 -73.88 -14.42 -24.53
N ARG A 228 -74.16 -14.00 -25.77
CA ARG A 228 -73.42 -14.43 -26.97
C ARG A 228 -72.02 -13.82 -27.03
N GLU A 229 -71.88 -12.50 -26.88
CA GLU A 229 -70.57 -11.82 -26.87
C GLU A 229 -69.63 -12.43 -25.81
N ASN A 230 -70.17 -12.81 -24.64
CA ASN A 230 -69.44 -13.54 -23.61
C ASN A 230 -69.14 -15.00 -23.98
N GLN A 231 -70.04 -15.71 -24.68
CA GLN A 231 -69.79 -17.06 -25.19
C GLN A 231 -68.67 -17.05 -26.24
N ASP A 232 -68.74 -16.14 -27.21
CA ASP A 232 -67.77 -16.00 -28.30
C ASP A 232 -66.36 -15.73 -27.73
N ARG A 233 -66.25 -14.86 -26.71
CA ARG A 233 -65.01 -14.62 -25.97
C ARG A 233 -64.48 -15.88 -25.28
N LEU A 234 -65.34 -16.58 -24.53
CA LEU A 234 -64.96 -17.82 -23.83
C LEU A 234 -64.57 -18.94 -24.80
N GLU A 235 -65.13 -18.98 -26.01
CA GLU A 235 -64.75 -19.94 -27.05
C GLU A 235 -63.34 -19.68 -27.59
N VAL A 236 -62.96 -18.41 -27.77
CA VAL A 236 -61.57 -18.01 -28.10
C VAL A 236 -60.61 -18.38 -26.97
N GLU A 237 -60.91 -17.99 -25.73
CA GLU A 237 -60.09 -18.31 -24.56
C GLU A 237 -59.90 -19.83 -24.40
N LEU A 238 -60.95 -20.64 -24.63
CA LEU A 238 -60.87 -22.09 -24.61
C LEU A 238 -60.06 -22.68 -25.78
N ALA A 239 -60.09 -22.07 -26.96
CA ALA A 239 -59.28 -22.49 -28.10
C ALA A 239 -57.78 -22.22 -27.86
N GLU A 240 -57.44 -21.06 -27.32
CA GLU A 240 -56.07 -20.69 -26.94
C GLU A 240 -55.53 -21.63 -25.83
N ASN A 241 -56.30 -21.87 -24.78
CA ASN A 241 -55.92 -22.80 -23.72
C ASN A 241 -55.72 -24.24 -24.23
N ARG A 242 -56.56 -24.73 -25.16
CA ARG A 242 -56.35 -26.04 -25.81
C ARG A 242 -55.05 -26.08 -26.62
N SER A 243 -54.72 -25.00 -27.34
CA SER A 243 -53.46 -24.89 -28.08
C SER A 243 -52.25 -24.96 -27.15
N LEU A 244 -52.29 -24.21 -26.04
CA LEU A 244 -51.24 -24.22 -25.02
C LEU A 244 -51.08 -25.60 -24.36
N ILE A 245 -52.18 -26.30 -24.06
CA ILE A 245 -52.14 -27.66 -23.53
C ILE A 245 -51.43 -28.60 -24.51
N MET A 246 -51.79 -28.59 -25.80
CA MET A 246 -51.12 -29.42 -26.82
C MET A 246 -49.62 -29.11 -26.95
N GLU A 247 -49.22 -27.83 -26.83
CA GLU A 247 -47.79 -27.44 -26.79
C GLU A 247 -47.06 -28.05 -25.58
N LYS A 248 -47.69 -28.02 -24.39
CA LYS A 248 -47.11 -28.61 -23.17
C LYS A 248 -47.10 -30.14 -23.22
N GLU A 249 -48.12 -30.78 -23.76
CA GLU A 249 -48.15 -32.23 -24.00
C GLU A 249 -47.06 -32.67 -24.98
N ALA A 250 -46.81 -31.90 -26.05
CA ALA A 250 -45.69 -32.14 -26.96
C ALA A 250 -44.33 -31.97 -26.27
N GLN A 251 -44.15 -30.92 -25.46
CA GLN A 251 -42.93 -30.72 -24.67
C GLN A 251 -42.71 -31.85 -23.64
N ILE A 252 -43.76 -32.28 -22.94
CA ILE A 252 -43.72 -33.44 -22.03
C ILE A 252 -43.36 -34.71 -22.80
N THR A 253 -43.93 -34.93 -23.98
CA THR A 253 -43.62 -36.11 -24.82
C THR A 253 -42.15 -36.13 -25.24
N VAL A 254 -41.58 -35.00 -25.67
CA VAL A 254 -40.15 -34.90 -26.01
C VAL A 254 -39.27 -35.08 -24.79
N MET A 255 -39.65 -34.53 -23.63
CA MET A 255 -38.92 -34.76 -22.37
C MET A 255 -38.98 -36.22 -21.93
N GLN A 256 -40.13 -36.89 -22.05
CA GLN A 256 -40.28 -38.31 -21.75
C GLN A 256 -39.44 -39.17 -22.69
N GLN A 257 -39.45 -38.90 -24.00
CA GLN A 257 -38.57 -39.59 -24.96
C GLN A 257 -37.09 -39.41 -24.62
N ARG A 258 -36.68 -38.22 -24.16
CA ARG A 258 -35.32 -37.95 -23.68
C ARG A 258 -35.01 -38.71 -22.38
N ILE A 259 -35.94 -38.78 -21.43
CA ILE A 259 -35.82 -39.55 -20.19
C ILE A 259 -35.69 -41.04 -20.52
N ASP A 260 -36.55 -41.58 -21.38
CA ASP A 260 -36.50 -42.98 -21.83
C ASP A 260 -35.20 -43.31 -22.57
N HIS A 261 -34.67 -42.37 -23.35
CA HIS A 261 -33.38 -42.53 -24.02
C HIS A 261 -32.22 -42.52 -23.03
N LEU A 262 -32.20 -41.58 -22.08
CA LEU A 262 -31.21 -41.52 -21.01
C LEU A 262 -31.30 -42.74 -20.08
N ALA A 263 -32.51 -43.23 -19.79
CA ALA A 263 -32.74 -44.46 -19.04
C ALA A 263 -32.17 -45.67 -19.78
N LYS A 264 -32.38 -45.79 -21.11
CA LYS A 264 -31.80 -46.85 -21.95
C LYS A 264 -30.29 -46.73 -22.14
N LEU A 265 -29.72 -45.53 -22.06
CA LEU A 265 -28.26 -45.35 -22.02
C LEU A 265 -27.69 -45.77 -20.65
N ASN A 266 -28.32 -45.36 -19.56
CA ASN A 266 -27.93 -45.75 -18.20
C ASN A 266 -28.12 -47.25 -17.94
N GLU A 267 -29.18 -47.86 -18.46
CA GLU A 267 -29.43 -49.31 -18.45
C GLU A 267 -28.36 -50.06 -19.27
N LYS A 268 -27.93 -49.51 -20.41
CA LYS A 268 -26.78 -50.04 -21.15
C LYS A 268 -25.48 -49.91 -20.35
N GLN A 269 -25.17 -48.76 -19.76
CA GLN A 269 -24.00 -48.60 -18.88
C GLN A 269 -24.06 -49.47 -17.61
N ALA A 270 -25.26 -49.86 -17.16
CA ALA A 270 -25.48 -50.82 -16.06
C ALA A 270 -25.45 -52.29 -16.50
N ALA A 271 -25.57 -52.57 -17.80
CA ALA A 271 -25.30 -53.88 -18.40
C ALA A 271 -23.82 -54.04 -18.78
N ASP A 272 -23.24 -52.99 -19.38
CA ASP A 272 -21.83 -52.77 -19.65
C ASP A 272 -21.07 -52.42 -18.36
N GLN A 273 -21.18 -53.28 -17.33
CA GLN A 273 -20.61 -53.10 -15.99
C GLN A 273 -19.07 -53.03 -15.93
N LEU A 274 -18.39 -52.88 -17.07
CA LEU A 274 -17.01 -52.43 -17.14
C LEU A 274 -16.94 -50.92 -16.87
N GLU A 275 -17.66 -50.06 -17.60
CA GLU A 275 -17.54 -48.59 -17.43
C GLU A 275 -17.66 -48.10 -15.98
N PRO A 276 -18.67 -48.49 -15.16
CA PRO A 276 -18.75 -48.03 -13.77
C PRO A 276 -17.61 -48.58 -12.89
N LYS A 277 -17.06 -49.76 -13.20
CA LYS A 277 -15.92 -50.35 -12.46
C LYS A 277 -14.60 -49.73 -12.89
N GLU A 278 -14.42 -49.48 -14.19
CA GLU A 278 -13.27 -48.77 -14.75
C GLU A 278 -13.23 -47.31 -14.26
N MET A 279 -14.38 -46.65 -14.16
CA MET A 279 -14.49 -45.31 -13.58
C MET A 279 -14.18 -45.27 -12.08
N GLU A 280 -14.59 -46.27 -11.31
CA GLU A 280 -14.23 -46.36 -9.89
C GLU A 280 -12.76 -46.76 -9.71
N GLU A 281 -12.23 -47.69 -10.50
CA GLU A 281 -10.79 -47.97 -10.57
C GLU A 281 -9.99 -46.71 -10.95
N LEU A 282 -10.48 -45.88 -11.88
CA LEU A 282 -9.84 -44.62 -12.26
C LEU A 282 -9.91 -43.59 -11.12
N ARG A 283 -10.97 -43.59 -10.31
CA ARG A 283 -11.06 -42.79 -9.08
C ARG A 283 -10.05 -43.27 -8.04
N GLU A 284 -10.02 -44.56 -7.72
CA GLU A 284 -9.03 -45.16 -6.80
C GLU A 284 -7.59 -44.87 -7.25
N LYS A 285 -7.30 -45.04 -8.56
CA LYS A 285 -6.00 -44.72 -9.17
C LYS A 285 -5.68 -43.23 -9.04
N ASN A 286 -6.65 -42.34 -9.28
CA ASN A 286 -6.47 -40.89 -9.13
C ASN A 286 -6.23 -40.52 -7.66
N GLU A 287 -7.03 -41.00 -6.71
CA GLU A 287 -6.77 -40.80 -5.27
C GLU A 287 -5.41 -41.35 -4.83
N SER A 288 -5.00 -42.50 -5.35
CA SER A 288 -3.66 -43.07 -5.14
C SER A 288 -2.57 -42.14 -5.69
N LEU A 289 -2.76 -41.56 -6.88
CA LEU A 289 -1.84 -40.59 -7.46
C LEU A 289 -1.81 -39.28 -6.67
N VAL A 290 -2.96 -38.78 -6.21
CA VAL A 290 -3.07 -37.61 -5.32
C VAL A 290 -2.38 -37.86 -3.99
N ARG A 291 -2.55 -39.04 -3.38
CA ARG A 291 -1.82 -39.45 -2.16
C ARG A 291 -0.30 -39.51 -2.40
N ARG A 292 0.15 -40.11 -3.51
CA ARG A 292 1.58 -40.11 -3.90
C ARG A 292 2.11 -38.70 -4.17
N LEU A 293 1.32 -37.82 -4.78
CA LEU A 293 1.72 -36.43 -5.06
C LEU A 293 1.89 -35.63 -3.77
N HIS A 294 0.98 -35.77 -2.79
CA HIS A 294 1.14 -35.15 -1.47
C HIS A 294 2.35 -35.70 -0.72
N GLU A 295 2.66 -36.98 -0.87
CA GLU A 295 3.83 -37.60 -0.23
C GLU A 295 5.15 -37.18 -0.89
N VAL A 296 5.21 -37.10 -2.23
CA VAL A 296 6.36 -36.50 -2.94
C VAL A 296 6.49 -35.00 -2.60
N PHE A 297 5.38 -34.28 -2.44
CA PHE A 297 5.42 -32.87 -2.01
C PHE A 297 5.98 -32.72 -0.59
N ARG A 298 5.59 -33.61 0.35
CA ARG A 298 6.19 -33.69 1.69
C ARG A 298 7.69 -33.94 1.60
N GLN A 299 8.11 -34.95 0.84
CA GLN A 299 9.53 -35.27 0.64
C GLN A 299 10.31 -34.10 0.01
N CYS A 300 9.72 -33.36 -0.94
CA CYS A 300 10.31 -32.12 -1.46
C CYS A 300 10.41 -30.99 -0.42
N GLN A 301 9.46 -30.90 0.52
CA GLN A 301 9.52 -29.97 1.64
C GLN A 301 10.60 -30.37 2.65
N ASP A 302 10.69 -31.66 2.99
CA ASP A 302 11.70 -32.21 3.90
C ASP A 302 13.11 -32.02 3.31
N LEU A 303 13.35 -32.44 2.06
CA LEU A 303 14.59 -32.20 1.30
C LEU A 303 14.94 -30.70 1.20
N LYS A 304 13.95 -29.80 1.13
CA LYS A 304 14.20 -28.35 1.16
C LYS A 304 14.68 -27.88 2.53
N THR A 305 14.23 -28.50 3.63
CA THR A 305 14.77 -28.23 4.97
C THR A 305 16.14 -28.86 5.19
N GLU A 306 16.37 -30.09 4.74
CA GLU A 306 17.70 -30.74 4.78
C GLU A 306 18.73 -29.95 3.98
N LYS A 307 18.38 -29.51 2.75
CA LYS A 307 19.24 -28.62 1.97
C LYS A 307 19.54 -27.33 2.72
N ALA A 308 18.54 -26.70 3.34
CA ALA A 308 18.74 -25.49 4.13
C ALA A 308 19.55 -25.72 5.44
N GLN A 309 19.73 -26.96 5.89
CA GLN A 309 20.65 -27.33 6.97
C GLN A 309 22.06 -27.58 6.42
N MET A 310 22.19 -28.29 5.29
CA MET A 310 23.48 -28.50 4.61
C MET A 310 24.09 -27.18 4.11
N ASP A 311 23.29 -26.29 3.53
CA ASP A 311 23.71 -24.94 3.11
C ASP A 311 24.27 -24.15 4.32
N ARG A 312 23.72 -24.31 5.53
CA ARG A 312 24.30 -23.72 6.77
C ARG A 312 25.61 -24.39 7.17
N LYS A 313 25.69 -25.74 7.16
CA LYS A 313 26.93 -26.40 7.55
C LYS A 313 28.08 -26.18 6.55
N ILE A 314 27.76 -25.94 5.28
CA ILE A 314 28.74 -25.47 4.27
C ILE A 314 29.27 -24.08 4.66
N ASN A 315 28.42 -23.16 5.11
CA ASN A 315 28.86 -21.84 5.57
C ASN A 315 29.74 -21.94 6.82
N GLU A 316 29.30 -22.66 7.86
CA GLU A 316 30.10 -22.92 9.08
C GLU A 316 31.48 -23.52 8.74
N LEU A 317 31.53 -24.57 7.90
CA LEU A 317 32.79 -25.19 7.48
C LEU A 317 33.66 -24.26 6.63
N SER A 318 33.05 -23.31 5.91
CA SER A 318 33.78 -22.29 5.15
C SER A 318 34.37 -21.20 6.06
N GLU A 319 33.68 -20.83 7.13
CA GLU A 319 34.17 -19.96 8.20
C GLU A 319 35.31 -20.65 8.98
N GLU A 320 35.11 -21.89 9.44
CA GLU A 320 36.13 -22.74 10.09
C GLU A 320 37.40 -22.86 9.22
N ASN A 321 37.25 -23.11 7.91
CA ASN A 321 38.36 -23.22 6.96
C ASN A 321 39.03 -21.87 6.66
N GLY A 322 38.28 -20.76 6.70
CA GLY A 322 38.82 -19.40 6.63
C GLY A 322 39.72 -19.09 7.83
N ASP A 323 39.25 -19.45 9.03
CA ASP A 323 39.96 -19.32 10.30
C ASP A 323 41.25 -20.16 10.34
N LEU A 324 41.20 -21.40 9.85
CA LEU A 324 42.37 -22.27 9.69
C LEU A 324 43.34 -21.71 8.65
N SER A 325 42.84 -21.16 7.53
CA SER A 325 43.66 -20.51 6.50
C SER A 325 44.34 -19.24 7.00
N PHE A 326 43.71 -18.49 7.90
CA PHE A 326 44.33 -17.35 8.59
C PHE A 326 45.46 -17.82 9.50
N LYS A 327 45.19 -18.78 10.40
CA LYS A 327 46.19 -19.36 11.33
C LYS A 327 47.38 -19.98 10.59
N LEU A 328 47.15 -20.64 9.46
CA LEU A 328 48.22 -21.17 8.60
C LEU A 328 49.12 -20.06 8.05
N ARG A 329 48.54 -18.93 7.63
CA ARG A 329 49.28 -17.75 7.12
C ARG A 329 50.07 -17.05 8.23
N GLU A 330 49.50 -16.95 9.42
CA GLU A 330 50.16 -16.42 10.63
C GLU A 330 51.36 -17.29 11.04
N VAL A 331 51.19 -18.62 11.10
CA VAL A 331 52.29 -19.57 11.35
C VAL A 331 53.37 -19.47 10.26
N ALA A 332 52.99 -19.39 8.99
CA ALA A 332 53.95 -19.20 7.89
C ALA A 332 54.74 -17.88 8.02
N SER A 333 54.08 -16.79 8.44
CA SER A 333 54.74 -15.50 8.71
C SER A 333 55.72 -15.59 9.87
N HIS A 334 55.35 -16.31 10.95
CA HIS A 334 56.27 -16.56 12.07
C HIS A 334 57.44 -17.47 11.68
N MET A 335 57.23 -18.47 10.82
CA MET A 335 58.32 -19.29 10.29
C MET A 335 59.29 -18.49 9.41
N LEU A 336 58.77 -17.60 8.56
CA LEU A 336 59.60 -16.68 7.77
C LEU A 336 60.46 -15.79 8.67
N GLN A 337 59.82 -15.07 9.61
CA GLN A 337 60.49 -14.20 10.58
C GLN A 337 61.54 -14.94 11.43
N ARG A 338 61.28 -16.20 11.79
CA ARG A 338 62.23 -17.06 12.51
C ARG A 338 63.40 -17.51 11.63
N GLN A 339 63.18 -17.71 10.32
CA GLN A 339 64.23 -18.05 9.36
C GLN A 339 65.12 -16.84 9.05
N GLU A 340 64.53 -15.65 8.92
CA GLU A 340 65.24 -14.38 8.74
C GLU A 340 66.19 -14.13 9.92
N ALA A 341 65.68 -14.17 11.17
CA ALA A 341 66.51 -14.03 12.37
C ALA A 341 67.57 -15.15 12.54
N LEU A 342 67.34 -16.34 11.97
CA LEU A 342 68.34 -17.41 11.93
C LEU A 342 69.46 -17.14 10.91
N ASN A 343 69.11 -16.54 9.78
CA ASN A 343 70.07 -16.13 8.76
C ASN A 343 70.92 -14.96 9.27
N GLU A 344 70.31 -13.94 9.87
CA GLU A 344 70.99 -12.80 10.51
C GLU A 344 72.02 -13.28 11.55
N LEU A 345 71.59 -14.13 12.50
CA LEU A 345 72.48 -14.68 13.52
C LEU A 345 73.59 -15.58 12.94
N SER A 346 73.33 -16.26 11.82
CA SER A 346 74.34 -17.03 11.09
C SER A 346 75.37 -16.13 10.41
N GLU A 347 74.93 -15.03 9.79
CA GLU A 347 75.83 -14.03 9.18
C GLU A 347 76.68 -13.32 10.24
N GLU A 348 76.08 -12.93 11.37
CA GLU A 348 76.81 -12.41 12.55
C GLU A 348 77.84 -13.43 13.07
N HIS A 349 77.47 -14.69 13.21
CA HIS A 349 78.38 -15.74 13.68
C HIS A 349 79.56 -15.95 12.72
N ASN A 350 79.31 -16.00 11.41
CA ASN A 350 80.35 -16.14 10.40
C ASN A 350 81.30 -14.92 10.37
N ALA A 351 80.75 -13.71 10.50
CA ALA A 351 81.56 -12.48 10.58
C ALA A 351 82.42 -12.43 11.85
N ALA A 352 81.86 -12.83 13.01
CA ALA A 352 82.60 -12.91 14.27
C ALA A 352 83.69 -14.00 14.23
N LEU A 353 83.41 -15.15 13.61
CA LEU A 353 84.39 -16.23 13.41
C LEU A 353 85.54 -15.77 12.51
N ALA A 354 85.25 -15.13 11.38
CA ALA A 354 86.26 -14.59 10.46
C ALA A 354 87.15 -13.53 11.16
N GLN A 355 86.55 -12.60 11.92
CA GLN A 355 87.33 -11.61 12.68
C GLN A 355 88.18 -12.27 13.78
N SER A 356 87.69 -13.34 14.40
CA SER A 356 88.48 -14.11 15.39
C SER A 356 89.65 -14.84 14.75
N GLN A 357 89.48 -15.37 13.53
CA GLN A 357 90.54 -16.01 12.75
C GLN A 357 91.59 -15.00 12.28
N GLU A 358 91.18 -13.85 11.77
CA GLU A 358 92.08 -12.74 11.40
C GLU A 358 92.92 -12.27 12.59
N LYS A 359 92.30 -12.10 13.77
CA LYS A 359 93.00 -11.77 15.02
C LYS A 359 93.96 -12.87 15.47
N GLN A 360 93.58 -14.14 15.33
CA GLN A 360 94.47 -15.26 15.64
C GLN A 360 95.68 -15.27 14.71
N GLU A 361 95.48 -15.18 13.39
CA GLU A 361 96.58 -15.10 12.43
C GLU A 361 97.50 -13.91 12.70
N GLN A 362 96.94 -12.75 13.07
CA GLN A 362 97.73 -11.56 13.39
C GLN A 362 98.59 -11.78 14.64
N LEU A 363 98.03 -12.37 15.70
CA LEU A 363 98.78 -12.72 16.90
C LEU A 363 99.83 -13.82 16.65
N GLU A 364 99.56 -14.77 15.76
CA GLU A 364 100.55 -15.78 15.33
C GLU A 364 101.70 -15.16 14.53
N LYS A 365 101.41 -14.19 13.64
CA LYS A 365 102.43 -13.40 12.90
C LYS A 365 103.28 -12.55 13.85
N GLU A 366 102.65 -11.86 14.81
CA GLU A 366 103.34 -11.07 15.84
C GLU A 366 104.20 -11.95 16.76
N LEU A 367 103.70 -13.11 17.18
CA LEU A 367 104.45 -14.10 17.96
C LEU A 367 105.66 -14.63 17.18
N HIS A 368 105.50 -14.92 15.88
CA HIS A 368 106.60 -15.40 15.04
C HIS A 368 107.69 -14.33 14.87
N ALA A 369 107.29 -13.07 14.63
CA ALA A 369 108.22 -11.94 14.57
C ALA A 369 108.97 -11.75 15.89
N ALA A 370 108.26 -11.75 17.03
CA ALA A 370 108.87 -11.64 18.36
C ALA A 370 109.83 -12.81 18.67
N LEU A 371 109.54 -14.03 18.21
CA LEU A 371 110.44 -15.18 18.33
C LEU A 371 111.68 -15.04 17.43
N GLN A 372 111.55 -14.43 16.25
CA GLN A 372 112.69 -14.13 15.36
C GLN A 372 113.59 -13.04 15.95
N ASP A 373 113.00 -11.92 16.43
CA ASP A 373 113.74 -10.83 17.09
C ASP A 373 114.42 -11.30 18.39
N LYS A 374 113.75 -12.17 19.15
CA LYS A 374 114.35 -12.88 20.29
C LYS A 374 115.58 -13.69 19.85
N LYS A 375 115.46 -14.50 18.80
CA LYS A 375 116.57 -15.34 18.30
C LYS A 375 117.76 -14.50 17.83
N CYS A 376 117.53 -13.44 17.06
CA CYS A 376 118.61 -12.52 16.65
C CYS A 376 119.21 -11.74 17.83
N SER A 377 118.45 -11.52 18.90
CA SER A 377 118.97 -10.96 20.15
C SER A 377 119.80 -11.96 20.95
N GLU A 378 119.41 -13.24 20.97
CA GLU A 378 120.18 -14.34 21.57
C GLU A 378 121.50 -14.57 20.81
N GLU A 379 121.48 -14.63 19.48
CA GLU A 379 122.69 -14.67 18.63
C GLU A 379 123.62 -13.47 18.90
N LYS A 380 123.06 -12.27 19.08
CA LYS A 380 123.83 -11.07 19.47
C LYS A 380 124.42 -11.19 20.88
N ILE A 381 123.72 -11.82 21.83
CA ILE A 381 124.22 -12.08 23.18
C ILE A 381 125.35 -13.11 23.14
N GLU A 382 125.23 -14.20 22.39
CA GLU A 382 126.31 -15.19 22.20
C GLU A 382 127.56 -14.55 21.58
N ILE A 383 127.39 -13.71 20.55
CA ILE A 383 128.50 -12.94 19.94
C ILE A 383 129.14 -11.98 20.95
N LEU A 384 128.37 -11.35 21.84
CA LEU A 384 128.89 -10.46 22.89
C LEU A 384 129.60 -11.25 24.00
N GLN A 385 129.06 -12.39 24.42
CA GLN A 385 129.70 -13.30 25.39
C GLN A 385 131.03 -13.84 24.83
N GLY A 386 131.05 -14.32 23.60
CA GLY A 386 132.29 -14.78 22.95
C GLY A 386 133.34 -13.67 22.82
N LYS A 387 132.92 -12.42 22.56
CA LYS A 387 133.82 -11.25 22.59
C LYS A 387 134.32 -10.94 24.00
N ILE A 388 133.47 -11.04 25.02
CA ILE A 388 133.86 -10.86 26.42
C ILE A 388 134.90 -11.91 26.81
N SER A 389 134.66 -13.18 26.53
CA SER A 389 135.64 -14.24 26.83
C SER A 389 136.96 -14.06 26.08
N VAL A 390 136.96 -13.58 24.83
CA VAL A 390 138.21 -13.23 24.12
C VAL A 390 138.93 -12.02 24.73
N LEU A 391 138.21 -11.06 25.31
CA LEU A 391 138.80 -9.92 26.02
C LEU A 391 139.31 -10.32 27.42
N GLU A 392 138.60 -11.20 28.13
CA GLU A 392 139.05 -11.83 29.37
C GLU A 392 140.33 -12.64 29.13
N ASP A 393 140.38 -13.42 28.05
CA ASP A 393 141.56 -14.13 27.57
C ASP A 393 142.75 -13.22 27.23
N GLN A 394 142.49 -11.98 26.78
CA GLN A 394 143.53 -10.98 26.49
C GLN A 394 144.01 -10.28 27.76
N LEU A 395 143.10 -9.99 28.70
CA LEU A 395 143.43 -9.45 30.02
C LEU A 395 144.26 -10.45 30.83
N ALA A 396 143.88 -11.73 30.84
CA ALA A 396 144.66 -12.79 31.49
C ALA A 396 146.06 -12.95 30.88
N LYS A 397 146.19 -12.84 29.54
CA LYS A 397 147.50 -12.86 28.87
C LYS A 397 148.33 -11.60 29.17
N LEU A 398 147.71 -10.44 29.30
CA LEU A 398 148.39 -9.22 29.77
C LEU A 398 148.84 -9.35 31.23
N GLU A 399 148.05 -10.01 32.07
CA GLU A 399 148.40 -10.31 33.46
C GLU A 399 149.59 -11.29 33.53
N GLU A 400 149.58 -12.39 32.77
CA GLU A 400 150.72 -13.32 32.63
C GLU A 400 151.98 -12.63 32.07
N CYS A 401 151.87 -11.79 31.04
CA CYS A 401 153.00 -11.01 30.54
C CYS A 401 153.54 -10.06 31.62
N SER A 402 152.66 -9.40 32.39
CA SER A 402 153.07 -8.53 33.51
C SER A 402 153.70 -9.28 34.69
N ALA A 403 153.52 -10.61 34.76
CA ALA A 403 154.06 -11.46 35.81
C ALA A 403 155.52 -11.88 35.55
N HIS A 404 156.01 -11.83 34.30
CA HIS A 404 157.37 -12.27 33.96
C HIS A 404 158.43 -11.17 33.90
N GLU A 405 158.06 -9.88 33.87
CA GLU A 405 159.02 -8.75 33.76
C GLU A 405 159.13 -7.86 35.01
N LYS A 406 158.57 -8.28 36.15
CA LYS A 406 158.81 -7.64 37.47
C LYS A 406 160.20 -8.00 38.04
N GLY A 407 161.25 -7.72 37.26
CA GLY A 407 162.63 -8.15 37.55
C GLY A 407 163.73 -7.08 37.41
N GLU A 408 163.62 -6.11 36.49
CA GLU A 408 164.79 -5.28 36.11
C GLU A 408 164.58 -3.75 36.08
N VAL A 409 163.39 -3.24 36.43
CA VAL A 409 163.08 -1.79 36.42
C VAL A 409 163.60 -1.04 37.65
N MET A 410 164.69 -1.52 38.27
CA MET A 410 165.40 -0.74 39.30
C MET A 410 166.01 0.54 38.69
N GLY A 411 166.36 0.51 37.39
CA GLY A 411 166.90 1.66 36.68
C GLY A 411 165.98 2.88 36.65
N ASP A 412 164.69 2.71 36.36
CA ASP A 412 163.76 3.85 36.27
C ASP A 412 163.24 4.30 37.65
N VAL A 413 163.21 3.40 38.65
CA VAL A 413 162.99 3.80 40.05
C VAL A 413 164.17 4.62 40.57
N LEU A 414 165.41 4.25 40.24
CA LEU A 414 166.61 5.02 40.59
C LEU A 414 166.63 6.38 39.87
N LYS A 415 166.29 6.45 38.57
CA LYS A 415 166.13 7.74 37.86
C LYS A 415 165.04 8.62 38.49
N LEU A 416 163.93 8.04 38.94
CA LEU A 416 162.86 8.78 39.60
C LEU A 416 163.33 9.35 40.94
N GLU A 417 164.08 8.59 41.73
CA GLU A 417 164.64 9.05 43.01
C GLU A 417 165.78 10.07 42.79
N GLU A 418 166.60 9.91 41.75
CA GLU A 418 167.64 10.85 41.31
C GLU A 418 167.03 12.19 40.87
N LEU A 419 166.03 12.19 39.99
CA LEU A 419 165.29 13.40 39.58
C LEU A 419 164.57 14.07 40.76
N LYS A 420 164.02 13.29 41.70
CA LYS A 420 163.39 13.79 42.94
C LYS A 420 164.41 14.42 43.88
N GLN A 421 165.63 13.87 43.96
CA GLN A 421 166.75 14.43 44.71
C GLN A 421 167.31 15.69 44.04
N GLU A 422 167.37 15.73 42.70
CA GLU A 422 167.75 16.90 41.91
C GLU A 422 166.74 18.04 42.08
N VAL A 423 165.43 17.78 41.92
CA VAL A 423 164.33 18.74 42.21
C VAL A 423 164.41 19.25 43.65
N SER A 424 164.73 18.39 44.62
CA SER A 424 164.94 18.81 46.01
C SER A 424 166.13 19.77 46.15
N SER A 425 167.23 19.51 45.43
CA SER A 425 168.42 20.39 45.42
C SER A 425 168.17 21.74 44.73
N LEU A 426 167.36 21.75 43.67
CA LEU A 426 166.96 22.96 42.94
C LEU A 426 165.97 23.80 43.77
N SER A 427 165.06 23.15 44.50
CA SER A 427 164.18 23.82 45.47
C SER A 427 164.98 24.48 46.60
N ALA A 428 165.99 23.79 47.15
CA ALA A 428 166.89 24.36 48.16
C ALA A 428 167.67 25.58 47.63
N LYS A 429 168.27 25.49 46.43
CA LYS A 429 168.93 26.63 45.78
C LYS A 429 167.97 27.77 45.45
N GLY A 430 166.72 27.47 45.12
CA GLY A 430 165.66 28.47 44.95
C GLY A 430 165.42 29.26 46.23
N ALA A 431 165.33 28.58 47.38
CA ALA A 431 165.19 29.23 48.68
C ALA A 431 166.43 30.06 49.08
N GLU A 432 167.65 29.57 48.83
CA GLU A 432 168.89 30.35 49.06
C GLU A 432 168.94 31.62 48.19
N LEU A 433 168.62 31.49 46.90
CA LEU A 433 168.58 32.64 45.98
C LEU A 433 167.48 33.64 46.39
N GLN A 434 166.31 33.17 46.83
CA GLN A 434 165.25 34.06 47.30
C GLN A 434 165.62 34.78 48.62
N ALA A 435 166.37 34.14 49.52
CA ALA A 435 166.91 34.77 50.72
C ALA A 435 167.98 35.84 50.40
N THR A 436 168.89 35.57 49.45
CA THR A 436 169.89 36.56 49.03
C THR A 436 169.28 37.74 48.28
N VAL A 437 168.22 37.53 47.50
CA VAL A 437 167.44 38.64 46.90
C VAL A 437 166.83 39.53 47.98
N LEU A 438 166.17 38.97 49.00
CA LEU A 438 165.58 39.76 50.08
C LEU A 438 166.64 40.58 50.85
N HIS A 439 167.79 39.97 51.18
CA HIS A 439 168.90 40.67 51.83
C HIS A 439 169.43 41.85 50.98
N LEU A 440 169.53 41.67 49.66
CA LEU A 440 169.97 42.73 48.74
C LEU A 440 168.90 43.82 48.55
N GLU A 441 167.62 43.50 48.65
CA GLU A 441 166.54 44.49 48.67
C GLU A 441 166.52 45.30 49.98
N GLU A 442 166.79 44.68 51.12
CA GLU A 442 166.97 45.37 52.40
C GLU A 442 168.20 46.30 52.39
N GLU A 443 169.38 45.83 51.94
CA GLU A 443 170.58 46.67 51.79
C GLU A 443 170.33 47.86 50.85
N LYS A 444 169.64 47.62 49.72
CA LYS A 444 169.26 48.67 48.76
C LYS A 444 168.33 49.71 49.38
N GLN A 445 167.36 49.30 50.22
CA GLN A 445 166.51 50.24 50.96
C GLN A 445 167.30 51.02 52.02
N GLN A 446 168.18 50.35 52.77
CA GLN A 446 169.05 51.00 53.76
C GLN A 446 169.97 52.04 53.10
N LEU A 447 170.67 51.67 52.02
CA LEU A 447 171.49 52.61 51.23
C LEU A 447 170.66 53.76 50.64
N GLY A 448 169.45 53.49 50.14
CA GLY A 448 168.54 54.53 49.65
C GLY A 448 168.15 55.54 50.74
N SER A 449 167.87 55.07 51.96
CA SER A 449 167.60 55.93 53.12
C SER A 449 168.84 56.72 53.58
N LEU A 450 170.03 56.11 53.52
CA LEU A 450 171.29 56.73 53.93
C LEU A 450 171.73 57.82 52.94
N VAL A 451 171.59 57.58 51.64
CA VAL A 451 171.82 58.61 50.61
C VAL A 451 170.84 59.77 50.77
N SER A 452 169.57 59.48 51.07
CA SER A 452 168.56 60.52 51.32
C SER A 452 168.88 61.36 52.56
N SER A 453 169.30 60.74 53.66
CA SER A 453 169.67 61.45 54.90
C SER A 453 170.97 62.25 54.77
N LEU A 454 171.93 61.78 53.96
CA LEU A 454 173.13 62.52 53.61
C LEU A 454 172.82 63.73 52.71
N GLN A 455 171.89 63.60 51.76
CA GLN A 455 171.45 64.75 50.94
C GLN A 455 170.71 65.82 51.75
N SER A 456 169.84 65.43 52.70
CA SER A 456 169.22 66.40 53.62
C SER A 456 170.26 67.03 54.55
N SER A 457 171.10 66.22 55.21
CA SER A 457 172.12 66.72 56.15
C SER A 457 173.15 67.64 55.48
N LEU A 458 173.59 67.34 54.26
CA LEU A 458 174.50 68.21 53.51
C LEU A 458 173.86 69.55 53.12
N SER A 459 172.59 69.54 52.71
CA SER A 459 171.87 70.76 52.34
C SER A 459 171.43 71.60 53.55
N GLU A 460 171.18 70.98 54.71
CA GLU A 460 171.01 71.68 55.98
C GLU A 460 172.33 72.25 56.51
N SER A 461 173.42 71.48 56.48
CA SER A 461 174.76 71.92 56.89
C SER A 461 175.24 73.12 56.07
N HIS A 462 175.07 73.11 54.75
CA HIS A 462 175.48 74.25 53.92
C HIS A 462 174.63 75.51 54.19
N ARG A 463 173.32 75.35 54.47
CA ARG A 463 172.42 76.44 54.92
C ARG A 463 172.76 76.94 56.33
N ALA A 464 173.26 76.08 57.21
CA ALA A 464 173.69 76.44 58.56
C ALA A 464 175.02 77.20 58.55
N ARG A 465 175.98 76.78 57.70
CA ARG A 465 177.25 77.50 57.51
C ARG A 465 177.01 78.94 57.04
N GLU A 466 176.11 79.09 56.08
CA GLU A 466 175.61 80.39 55.62
C GLU A 466 174.99 81.27 56.72
N ARG A 467 174.49 80.72 57.83
CA ARG A 467 173.94 81.50 58.94
C ARG A 467 175.05 81.95 59.89
N LEU A 468 175.86 81.01 60.37
CA LEU A 468 176.95 81.32 61.31
C LEU A 468 178.02 82.25 60.72
N GLU A 469 178.24 82.21 59.40
CA GLU A 469 179.14 83.11 58.67
C GLU A 469 178.57 84.56 58.57
N ARG A 470 177.25 84.74 58.80
CA ARG A 470 176.58 86.06 59.01
C ARG A 470 176.54 86.44 60.50
N ASP A 471 176.39 85.48 61.41
CA ASP A 471 176.32 85.73 62.85
C ASP A 471 177.68 86.21 63.42
N LEU A 472 178.80 85.61 63.00
CA LEU A 472 180.14 86.07 63.37
C LEU A 472 180.48 87.47 62.82
N GLN A 473 179.88 87.88 61.69
CA GLN A 473 179.99 89.25 61.18
C GLN A 473 179.26 90.29 62.05
N MET A 474 178.45 89.85 63.03
CA MET A 474 177.76 90.74 63.97
C MET A 474 178.37 90.77 65.37
N GLN A 475 179.04 89.71 65.86
CA GLN A 475 179.49 89.67 67.27
C GLN A 475 180.90 90.24 67.56
N ASP A 476 181.84 90.21 66.61
CA ASP A 476 183.11 90.95 66.76
C ASP A 476 182.90 92.49 66.78
N ALA A 477 181.68 92.96 66.46
CA ALA A 477 181.29 94.37 66.51
C ALA A 477 180.84 94.86 67.91
N GLU A 478 180.62 93.97 68.89
CA GLU A 478 180.07 94.33 70.23
C GLU A 478 181.03 94.03 71.40
N GLY A 479 182.28 93.62 71.12
CA GLY A 479 183.22 93.06 72.12
C GLY A 479 184.20 94.02 72.82
N GLN A 480 184.05 95.35 72.72
CA GLN A 480 184.94 96.32 73.41
C GLN A 480 184.26 97.00 74.61
N ALA A 481 184.29 96.34 75.79
CA ALA A 481 183.95 96.92 77.09
C ALA A 481 184.65 96.20 78.25
#